data_AF-A0A7S0DWE1-F1
#
_entry.id   AF-A0A7S0DWE1-F1
#
_cell.length_a   1.000
_cell.length_b   1.000
_cell.length_c   1.000
_cell.angle_alpha   90.00
_cell.angle_beta   90.00
_cell.angle_gamma   90.00
#
_symmetry.space_group_name_H-M   'P 1'
#
loop_
_entity.id
_entity.type
_entity.pdbx_description
1 polymer ?
#
loop_
_entity_poly.entity_id
_entity_poly.type
_entity_poly.pdbx_seq_one_letter_code
_entity_poly.pdbx_strand_id
1 'polypeptide(L)'
;ERLPRDAHTNMALFQRGEGARFTGKTDPVMEKFNNSLHVDRVMWESDLDGSIAYSQCIEAAGVLSAEEGTSIRSGLESIRAEWAAGTFVVCEGDEDIHTANERRLTELIGAAGGKVHTGRSRNDQVVTDVRLHLRGTCEKLGGLLRGLIQVAAKRAAAEADIIMPGYTHLQSAQPIRWGHWLLAHAWSWKRDAERLEQAAARMNECPLGCGALAGNPFGIDREALSDSLGFTRPVHNSID
;
A
#
# COMPACT_ATOMS: atom_id res chain seq x y z
N GLU A 1 -10.14 19.67 50.53
CA GLU A 1 -11.01 18.50 50.31
C GLU A 1 -10.32 17.50 49.39
N ARG A 2 -10.21 16.24 49.81
CA ARG A 2 -9.71 15.13 48.99
C ARG A 2 -10.91 14.50 48.28
N LEU A 3 -10.87 14.41 46.96
CA LEU A 3 -11.85 13.63 46.19
C LEU A 3 -11.56 12.13 46.39
N PRO A 4 -12.59 11.29 46.59
CA PRO A 4 -12.41 9.87 46.83
C PRO A 4 -12.01 9.12 45.55
N ARG A 5 -11.05 8.21 45.70
CA ARG A 5 -10.76 7.13 44.77
C ARG A 5 -11.88 6.12 44.92
N ASP A 6 -12.68 5.94 43.88
CA ASP A 6 -13.34 4.67 43.54
C ASP A 6 -14.13 4.87 42.24
N ALA A 7 -13.57 4.39 41.14
CA ALA A 7 -14.30 4.11 39.92
C ALA A 7 -13.57 2.97 39.19
N HIS A 8 -14.00 1.75 39.49
CA HIS A 8 -13.82 0.62 38.57
C HIS A 8 -14.64 0.93 37.31
N THR A 9 -14.02 1.60 36.35
CA THR A 9 -14.62 1.89 35.05
C THR A 9 -14.15 0.84 34.06
N ASN A 10 -15.10 0.05 33.56
CA ASN A 10 -14.96 -0.86 32.44
C ASN A 10 -14.08 -0.28 31.32
N MET A 11 -13.00 -0.98 30.98
CA MET A 11 -12.23 -0.77 29.74
C MET A 11 -13.07 -1.24 28.55
N ALA A 12 -14.05 -0.44 28.14
CA ALA A 12 -14.57 -0.44 26.80
C ALA A 12 -13.89 0.74 26.07
N LEU A 13 -12.67 0.51 25.59
CA LEU A 13 -11.92 1.47 24.80
C LEU A 13 -11.55 0.82 23.47
N PHE A 14 -11.73 1.61 22.41
CA PHE A 14 -11.40 1.40 20.99
C PHE A 14 -12.55 1.05 20.07
N GLN A 15 -13.29 2.09 19.67
CA GLN A 15 -13.64 2.36 18.27
C GLN A 15 -14.34 3.73 18.15
N ARG A 16 -13.84 4.60 17.26
CA ARG A 16 -14.58 5.56 16.39
C ARG A 16 -13.66 6.70 15.94
N GLY A 17 -13.35 6.75 14.64
CA GLY A 17 -12.45 7.71 14.01
C GLY A 17 -10.99 7.51 14.39
N GLU A 18 -10.06 7.72 13.46
CA GLU A 18 -8.63 7.79 13.76
C GLU A 18 -8.35 8.65 15.00
N GLY A 19 -8.08 8.00 16.14
CA GLY A 19 -7.49 8.63 17.33
C GLY A 19 -8.31 9.68 18.10
N ALA A 20 -9.62 9.84 17.89
CA ALA A 20 -10.33 11.00 18.46
C ALA A 20 -11.22 10.74 19.70
N ARG A 21 -11.03 11.57 20.74
CA ARG A 21 -11.86 11.69 21.97
C ARG A 21 -13.18 12.42 21.68
N PHE A 22 -14.17 11.75 21.11
CA PHE A 22 -15.52 12.30 20.98
C PHE A 22 -16.54 11.56 21.86
N THR A 23 -17.49 12.30 22.43
CA THR A 23 -18.57 11.78 23.29
C THR A 23 -19.88 11.53 22.54
N GLY A 24 -20.00 12.02 21.29
CA GLY A 24 -21.18 11.85 20.43
C GLY A 24 -20.91 10.98 19.19
N LYS A 25 -21.97 10.67 18.43
CA LYS A 25 -21.85 10.00 17.13
C LYS A 25 -21.37 11.00 16.07
N THR A 26 -20.50 10.55 15.16
CA THR A 26 -20.12 11.31 13.96
C THR A 26 -21.36 11.57 13.11
N ASP A 27 -21.44 12.76 12.51
CA ASP A 27 -22.52 13.07 11.57
C ASP A 27 -22.43 12.14 10.33
N PRO A 28 -23.53 11.55 9.85
CA PRO A 28 -23.49 10.64 8.70
C PRO A 28 -22.91 11.24 7.42
N VAL A 29 -23.02 12.57 7.23
CA VAL A 29 -22.40 13.26 6.09
C VAL A 29 -20.88 13.31 6.26
N MET A 30 -20.40 13.59 7.47
CA MET A 30 -18.97 13.60 7.78
C MET A 30 -18.36 12.20 7.65
N GLU A 31 -19.06 11.16 8.10
CA GLU A 31 -18.62 9.77 7.97
C GLU A 31 -18.42 9.37 6.50
N LYS A 32 -19.41 9.67 5.64
CA LYS A 32 -19.31 9.41 4.19
C LYS A 32 -18.20 10.23 3.52
N PHE A 33 -17.98 11.45 3.98
CA PHE A 33 -16.93 12.32 3.43
C PHE A 33 -15.53 11.84 3.82
N ASN A 34 -15.36 11.27 5.02
CA ASN A 34 -14.07 10.84 5.54
C ASN A 34 -13.69 9.40 5.11
N ASN A 35 -14.68 8.55 4.80
CA ASN A 35 -14.44 7.15 4.46
C ASN A 35 -13.69 7.01 3.12
N SER A 36 -12.58 6.28 3.13
CA SER A 36 -11.73 6.04 1.96
C SER A 36 -11.79 4.60 1.43
N LEU A 37 -12.49 3.69 2.10
CA LEU A 37 -12.52 2.26 1.77
C LEU A 37 -12.93 1.96 0.32
N HIS A 38 -13.83 2.77 -0.24
CA HIS A 38 -14.26 2.63 -1.63
C HIS A 38 -13.13 2.84 -2.66
N VAL A 39 -12.03 3.50 -2.28
CA VAL A 39 -10.85 3.75 -3.10
C VAL A 39 -9.66 2.92 -2.62
N ASP A 40 -9.34 2.99 -1.32
CA ASP A 40 -8.10 2.43 -0.78
C ASP A 40 -8.12 0.90 -0.64
N ARG A 41 -9.29 0.25 -0.78
CA ARG A 41 -9.39 -1.23 -0.74
C ARG A 41 -8.48 -1.92 -1.75
N VAL A 42 -8.01 -1.23 -2.79
CA VAL A 42 -7.02 -1.77 -3.74
C VAL A 42 -5.68 -2.11 -3.07
N MET A 43 -5.41 -1.56 -1.90
CA MET A 43 -4.18 -1.78 -1.11
C MET A 43 -4.32 -2.90 -0.06
N TRP A 44 -5.41 -3.67 -0.07
CA TRP A 44 -5.65 -4.74 0.92
C TRP A 44 -4.48 -5.70 1.06
N GLU A 45 -3.83 -6.08 -0.06
CA GLU A 45 -2.70 -6.99 -0.05
C GLU A 45 -1.47 -6.34 0.58
N SER A 46 -1.22 -5.06 0.28
CA SER A 46 -0.11 -4.29 0.84
C SER A 46 -0.25 -4.08 2.35
N ASP A 47 -1.46 -3.78 2.84
CA ASP A 47 -1.74 -3.65 4.27
C ASP A 47 -1.52 -4.97 5.03
N LEU A 48 -1.92 -6.10 4.43
CA LEU A 48 -1.69 -7.42 5.03
C LEU A 48 -0.21 -7.78 5.06
N ASP A 49 0.52 -7.56 3.96
CA ASP A 49 1.97 -7.78 3.89
C ASP A 49 2.70 -6.93 4.93
N GLY A 50 2.37 -5.64 5.00
CA GLY A 50 2.89 -4.70 5.98
C GLY A 50 2.60 -5.12 7.43
N SER A 51 1.37 -5.56 7.70
CA SER A 51 0.95 -6.01 9.03
C SER A 51 1.59 -7.33 9.46
N ILE A 52 1.80 -8.28 8.53
CA ILE A 52 2.52 -9.53 8.81
C ILE A 52 3.98 -9.22 9.16
N ALA A 53 4.67 -8.44 8.33
CA ALA A 53 6.06 -8.05 8.57
C ALA A 53 6.21 -7.27 9.88
N TYR A 54 5.29 -6.33 10.15
CA TYR A 54 5.29 -5.58 11.39
C TYR A 54 5.09 -6.47 12.61
N SER A 55 4.17 -7.44 12.55
CA SER A 55 3.91 -8.38 13.65
C SER A 55 5.16 -9.19 14.02
N GLN A 56 5.95 -9.62 13.03
CA GLN A 56 7.22 -10.32 13.24
C GLN A 56 8.26 -9.40 13.89
N CYS A 57 8.30 -8.15 13.43
CA CYS A 57 9.24 -7.14 13.92
C CYS A 57 8.97 -6.79 15.40
N ILE A 58 7.71 -6.59 15.80
CA ILE A 58 7.37 -6.28 17.18
C ILE A 58 7.40 -7.52 18.10
N GLU A 59 7.21 -8.73 17.56
CA GLU A 59 7.50 -9.99 18.29
C GLU A 59 9.00 -10.08 18.61
N ALA A 60 9.88 -9.82 17.64
CA ALA A 60 11.33 -9.81 17.85
C ALA A 60 11.77 -8.73 18.86
N ALA A 61 11.06 -7.61 18.93
CA ALA A 61 11.27 -6.56 19.94
C ALA A 61 10.68 -6.89 21.33
N GLY A 62 10.04 -8.05 21.50
CA GLY A 62 9.46 -8.50 22.77
C GLY A 62 8.14 -7.82 23.15
N VAL A 63 7.48 -7.14 22.20
CA VAL A 63 6.16 -6.52 22.41
C VAL A 63 5.04 -7.55 22.34
N LEU A 64 5.20 -8.56 21.46
CA LEU A 64 4.30 -9.71 21.37
C LEU A 64 5.00 -10.97 21.90
N SER A 65 4.22 -11.85 22.52
CA SER A 65 4.66 -13.24 22.72
C SER A 65 4.63 -14.01 21.39
N ALA A 66 5.38 -15.13 21.32
CA ALA A 66 5.39 -15.98 20.13
C ALA A 66 4.02 -16.57 19.77
N GLU A 67 3.19 -16.84 20.79
CA GLU A 67 1.82 -17.30 20.60
C GLU A 67 0.94 -16.22 19.96
N GLU A 68 1.01 -14.99 20.47
CA GLU A 68 0.28 -13.84 19.90
C GLU A 68 0.74 -13.53 18.48
N GLY A 69 2.06 -13.50 18.24
CA GLY A 69 2.61 -13.28 16.91
C GLY A 69 2.15 -14.33 15.90
N THR A 70 2.14 -15.60 16.29
CA THR A 70 1.64 -16.70 15.45
C THR A 70 0.15 -16.58 15.18
N SER A 71 -0.64 -16.24 16.20
CA SER A 71 -2.08 -16.03 16.06
C SER A 71 -2.40 -14.87 15.11
N ILE A 72 -1.69 -13.75 15.24
CA ILE A 72 -1.84 -12.57 14.36
C ILE A 72 -1.54 -12.95 12.91
N ARG A 73 -0.39 -13.55 12.64
CA ARG A 73 -0.01 -13.95 11.27
C ARG A 73 -1.01 -14.92 10.64
N SER A 74 -1.47 -15.91 11.40
CA SER A 74 -2.46 -16.88 10.91
C SER A 74 -3.81 -16.23 10.62
N GLY A 75 -4.22 -15.27 11.46
CA GLY A 75 -5.42 -14.47 11.24
C GLY A 75 -5.31 -13.61 9.98
N LEU A 76 -4.19 -12.91 9.78
CA LEU A 76 -3.94 -12.08 8.59
C LEU A 76 -3.93 -12.92 7.29
N GLU A 77 -3.35 -14.12 7.30
CA GLU A 77 -3.42 -15.02 6.14
C GLU A 77 -4.83 -15.54 5.86
N SER A 78 -5.65 -15.74 6.90
CA SER A 78 -7.08 -16.07 6.72
C SER A 78 -7.83 -14.91 6.05
N ILE A 79 -7.54 -13.67 6.44
CA ILE A 79 -8.09 -12.46 5.82
C ILE A 79 -7.62 -12.32 4.38
N ARG A 80 -6.35 -12.64 4.08
CA ARG A 80 -5.80 -12.67 2.71
C ARG A 80 -6.63 -13.60 1.83
N ALA A 81 -6.96 -14.79 2.32
CA ALA A 81 -7.79 -15.75 1.60
C ALA A 81 -9.21 -15.22 1.36
N GLU A 82 -9.81 -14.52 2.33
CA GLU A 82 -11.13 -13.91 2.17
C GLU A 82 -11.14 -12.80 1.09
N TRP A 83 -10.14 -11.92 1.08
CA TRP A 83 -10.00 -10.89 0.04
C TRP A 83 -9.77 -11.50 -1.34
N ALA A 84 -8.86 -12.47 -1.44
CA ALA A 84 -8.54 -13.13 -2.70
C ALA A 84 -9.73 -13.90 -3.29
N ALA A 85 -10.57 -14.51 -2.44
CA ALA A 85 -11.79 -15.20 -2.85
C ALA A 85 -12.99 -14.25 -3.10
N GLY A 86 -12.85 -12.96 -2.78
CA GLY A 86 -13.95 -12.00 -2.85
C GLY A 86 -15.06 -12.24 -1.81
N THR A 87 -14.75 -12.97 -0.73
CA THR A 87 -15.69 -13.32 0.35
C THR A 87 -15.57 -12.41 1.57
N PHE A 88 -14.57 -11.52 1.61
CA PHE A 88 -14.45 -10.52 2.68
C PHE A 88 -15.70 -9.61 2.70
N VAL A 89 -16.33 -9.50 3.87
CA VAL A 89 -17.52 -8.67 4.06
C VAL A 89 -17.11 -7.36 4.72
N VAL A 90 -17.31 -6.26 3.99
CA VAL A 90 -17.19 -4.90 4.51
C VAL A 90 -18.37 -4.61 5.44
N CYS A 91 -18.08 -4.06 6.62
CA CYS A 91 -19.06 -3.76 7.65
C CYS A 91 -19.27 -2.26 7.83
N GLU A 92 -20.39 -1.89 8.45
CA GLU A 92 -20.62 -0.53 8.94
C GLU A 92 -19.53 -0.19 9.98
N GLY A 93 -18.85 0.95 9.80
CA GLY A 93 -17.71 1.36 10.62
C GLY A 93 -16.33 1.01 10.05
N ASP A 94 -16.24 0.28 8.93
CA ASP A 94 -14.99 0.14 8.18
C ASP A 94 -14.73 1.47 7.41
N GLU A 95 -13.94 2.35 8.02
CA GLU A 95 -13.63 3.70 7.52
C GLU A 95 -12.66 3.66 6.32
N ASP A 96 -11.72 2.73 6.35
CA ASP A 96 -10.62 2.55 5.41
C ASP A 96 -10.21 1.06 5.35
N ILE A 97 -9.30 0.69 4.44
CA ILE A 97 -8.83 -0.70 4.33
C ILE A 97 -8.24 -1.24 5.64
N HIS A 98 -7.54 -0.40 6.38
CA HIS A 98 -6.84 -0.81 7.57
C HIS A 98 -7.80 -1.14 8.72
N THR A 99 -8.82 -0.30 8.96
CA THR A 99 -9.89 -0.56 9.94
C THR A 99 -10.68 -1.80 9.58
N ALA A 100 -10.93 -2.05 8.29
CA ALA A 100 -11.57 -3.28 7.83
C ALA A 100 -10.75 -4.53 8.20
N ASN A 101 -9.46 -4.53 7.89
CA ASN A 101 -8.56 -5.65 8.20
C ASN A 101 -8.37 -5.83 9.72
N GLU A 102 -8.24 -4.73 10.48
CA GLU A 102 -8.13 -4.73 11.94
C GLU A 102 -9.36 -5.30 12.63
N ARG A 103 -10.56 -4.85 12.21
CA ARG A 103 -11.83 -5.38 12.69
C ARG A 103 -11.87 -6.87 12.44
N ARG A 104 -11.62 -7.29 11.19
CA ARG A 104 -11.70 -8.70 10.82
C ARG A 104 -10.69 -9.54 11.59
N LEU A 105 -9.48 -9.04 11.81
CA LEU A 105 -8.47 -9.73 12.63
C LEU A 105 -8.97 -9.90 14.07
N THR A 106 -9.54 -8.85 14.65
CA THR A 106 -10.10 -8.90 16.01
C THR A 106 -11.26 -9.89 16.12
N GLU A 107 -12.12 -10.01 15.10
CA GLU A 107 -13.18 -11.02 15.05
C GLU A 107 -12.63 -12.45 15.02
N LEU A 108 -11.50 -12.67 14.34
CA LEU A 108 -10.89 -13.99 14.19
C LEU A 108 -10.12 -14.45 15.44
N ILE A 109 -9.36 -13.53 16.06
CA ILE A 109 -8.39 -13.89 17.11
C ILE A 109 -8.58 -13.14 18.44
N GLY A 110 -9.66 -12.36 18.55
CA GLY A 110 -9.99 -11.61 19.76
C GLY A 110 -9.02 -10.47 20.06
N ALA A 111 -8.82 -10.20 21.36
CA ALA A 111 -8.07 -9.02 21.83
C ALA A 111 -6.60 -8.97 21.36
N ALA A 112 -6.01 -10.10 20.98
CA ALA A 112 -4.67 -10.13 20.40
C ALA A 112 -4.60 -9.38 19.07
N GLY A 113 -5.71 -9.31 18.30
CA GLY A 113 -5.78 -8.59 17.03
C GLY A 113 -5.44 -7.10 17.18
N GLY A 114 -5.93 -6.45 18.24
CA GLY A 114 -5.63 -5.03 18.50
C GLY A 114 -4.15 -4.75 18.81
N LYS A 115 -3.36 -5.76 19.17
CA LYS A 115 -1.94 -5.58 19.48
C LYS A 115 -1.06 -5.39 18.25
N VAL A 116 -1.53 -5.72 17.04
CA VAL A 116 -0.77 -5.52 15.79
C VAL A 116 -0.47 -4.03 15.51
N HIS A 117 -1.20 -3.11 16.15
CA HIS A 117 -0.96 -1.66 16.04
C HIS A 117 0.01 -1.09 17.08
N THR A 118 0.54 -1.90 17.98
CA THR A 118 1.37 -1.40 19.09
C THR A 118 2.65 -0.76 18.56
N GLY A 119 2.76 0.57 18.70
CA GLY A 119 3.90 1.34 18.21
C GLY A 119 3.84 1.74 16.73
N ARG A 120 2.74 1.45 16.03
CA ARG A 120 2.48 1.85 14.65
C ARG A 120 1.47 2.99 14.61
N SER A 121 1.55 3.84 13.59
CA SER A 121 0.53 4.85 13.30
C SER A 121 -0.13 4.55 11.97
N ARG A 122 -1.31 5.14 11.74
CA ARG A 122 -1.86 5.13 10.39
C ARG A 122 -0.96 5.88 9.41
N ASN A 123 -0.25 6.91 9.87
CA ASN A 123 0.63 7.75 9.04
C ASN A 123 1.74 6.93 8.36
N ASP A 124 2.49 6.13 9.12
CA ASP A 124 3.57 5.31 8.53
C ASP A 124 3.03 4.06 7.83
N GLN A 125 1.90 3.52 8.29
CA GLN A 125 1.24 2.38 7.66
C GLN A 125 0.75 2.72 6.24
N VAL A 126 -0.08 3.76 6.07
CA VAL A 126 -0.66 4.09 4.75
C VAL A 126 0.41 4.44 3.73
N VAL A 127 1.49 5.11 4.13
CA VAL A 127 2.60 5.43 3.22
C VAL A 127 3.37 4.17 2.83
N THR A 128 3.48 3.18 3.73
CA THR A 128 4.06 1.88 3.41
C THR A 128 3.21 1.17 2.36
N ASP A 129 1.90 1.13 2.58
CA ASP A 129 0.95 0.42 1.71
C ASP A 129 0.91 1.06 0.32
N VAL A 130 0.88 2.39 0.24
CA VAL A 130 0.96 3.14 -1.02
C VAL A 130 2.27 2.84 -1.75
N ARG A 131 3.42 2.81 -1.07
CA ARG A 131 4.71 2.52 -1.72
C ARG A 131 4.76 1.08 -2.24
N LEU A 132 4.30 0.10 -1.46
CA LEU A 132 4.20 -1.30 -1.89
C LEU A 132 3.29 -1.45 -3.12
N HIS A 133 2.07 -0.90 -3.04
CA HIS A 133 1.09 -0.96 -4.12
C HIS A 133 1.58 -0.29 -5.41
N LEU A 134 2.15 0.91 -5.31
CA LEU A 134 2.64 1.65 -6.47
C LEU A 134 3.88 1.00 -7.09
N ARG A 135 4.78 0.41 -6.29
CA ARG A 135 5.93 -0.35 -6.82
C ARG A 135 5.46 -1.53 -7.69
N GLY A 136 4.54 -2.35 -7.19
CA GLY A 136 3.97 -3.45 -7.96
C GLY A 136 3.22 -2.96 -9.22
N THR A 137 2.52 -1.83 -9.11
CA THR A 137 1.83 -1.21 -10.24
C THR A 137 2.80 -0.71 -11.31
N CYS A 138 3.91 -0.07 -10.93
CA CYS A 138 4.95 0.36 -11.86
C CYS A 138 5.56 -0.82 -12.62
N GLU A 139 5.83 -1.93 -11.93
CA GLU A 139 6.35 -3.14 -12.56
C GLU A 139 5.38 -3.72 -13.59
N LYS A 140 4.09 -3.86 -13.21
CA LYS A 140 3.03 -4.34 -14.10
C LYS A 140 2.89 -3.47 -15.35
N LEU A 141 2.80 -2.14 -15.17
CA LEU A 141 2.69 -1.19 -16.27
C LEU A 141 3.93 -1.21 -17.16
N GLY A 142 5.12 -1.29 -16.58
CA GLY A 142 6.38 -1.43 -17.31
C GLY A 142 6.41 -2.69 -18.18
N GLY A 143 5.92 -3.82 -17.64
CA GLY A 143 5.76 -5.07 -18.39
C GLY A 143 4.83 -4.94 -19.60
N LEU A 144 3.64 -4.35 -19.41
CA LEU A 144 2.67 -4.10 -20.48
C LEU A 144 3.26 -3.19 -21.57
N LEU A 145 3.96 -2.14 -21.16
CA LEU A 145 4.56 -1.17 -22.08
C LEU A 145 5.71 -1.80 -22.90
N ARG A 146 6.54 -2.63 -22.27
CA ARG A 146 7.55 -3.44 -22.98
C ARG A 146 6.90 -4.38 -24.00
N GLY A 147 5.77 -5.00 -23.65
CA GLY A 147 4.98 -5.80 -24.59
C GLY A 147 4.52 -5.01 -25.81
N LEU A 148 3.95 -3.81 -25.61
CA LEU A 148 3.54 -2.91 -26.70
C LEU A 148 4.71 -2.51 -27.60
N ILE A 149 5.85 -2.16 -27.01
CA ILE A 149 7.09 -1.82 -27.74
C ILE A 149 7.56 -3.00 -28.60
N GLN A 150 7.53 -4.22 -28.07
CA GLN A 150 7.92 -5.42 -28.82
C GLN A 150 6.99 -5.68 -30.01
N VAL A 151 5.67 -5.51 -29.84
CA VAL A 151 4.71 -5.63 -30.93
C VAL A 151 4.99 -4.59 -32.02
N ALA A 152 5.21 -3.34 -31.63
CA ALA A 152 5.53 -2.26 -32.57
C ALA A 152 6.83 -2.54 -33.34
N ALA A 153 7.88 -3.00 -32.64
CA ALA A 153 9.16 -3.34 -33.27
C ALA A 153 9.04 -4.52 -34.24
N LYS A 154 8.30 -5.58 -33.88
CA LYS A 154 8.06 -6.74 -34.76
C LYS A 154 7.31 -6.34 -36.02
N ARG A 155 6.27 -5.52 -35.89
CA ARG A 155 5.52 -5.01 -37.05
C ARG A 155 6.39 -4.11 -37.93
N ALA A 156 7.13 -3.18 -37.33
CA ALA A 156 8.04 -2.31 -38.08
C ALA A 156 9.09 -3.09 -38.90
N ALA A 157 9.58 -4.22 -38.36
CA ALA A 157 10.50 -5.10 -39.08
C ALA A 157 9.81 -5.91 -40.20
N ALA A 158 8.64 -6.50 -39.92
CA ALA A 158 7.89 -7.30 -40.89
C ALA A 158 7.33 -6.47 -42.05
N GLU A 159 7.03 -5.19 -41.80
CA GLU A 159 6.38 -4.26 -42.73
C GLU A 159 7.37 -3.18 -43.22
N ALA A 160 8.68 -3.47 -43.21
CA ALA A 160 9.73 -2.49 -43.43
C ALA A 160 9.66 -1.78 -44.80
N ASP A 161 9.17 -2.47 -45.82
CA ASP A 161 9.09 -1.96 -47.21
C ASP A 161 7.85 -1.12 -47.50
N ILE A 162 6.91 -1.01 -46.54
CA ILE A 162 5.74 -0.16 -46.70
C ILE A 162 6.16 1.31 -46.58
N ILE A 163 5.87 2.09 -47.63
CA ILE A 163 6.08 3.53 -47.69
C ILE A 163 4.74 4.25 -47.47
N MET A 164 4.77 5.36 -46.74
CA MET A 164 3.64 6.26 -46.51
C MET A 164 4.09 7.73 -46.60
N PRO A 165 3.19 8.69 -46.81
CA PRO A 165 3.53 10.11 -46.66
C PRO A 165 3.87 10.43 -45.19
N GLY A 166 4.98 11.13 -44.97
CA GLY A 166 5.27 11.81 -43.71
C GLY A 166 4.60 13.18 -43.69
N TYR A 167 4.21 13.65 -42.50
CA TYR A 167 3.43 14.88 -42.35
C TYR A 167 4.11 15.90 -41.43
N THR A 168 4.06 17.17 -41.85
CA THR A 168 4.34 18.33 -40.99
C THR A 168 3.22 19.34 -41.20
N HIS A 169 2.67 19.91 -40.13
CA HIS A 169 1.44 20.73 -40.21
C HIS A 169 0.26 20.02 -40.92
N LEU A 170 0.21 18.69 -40.81
CA LEU A 170 -0.74 17.81 -41.53
C LEU A 170 -0.68 17.95 -43.07
N GLN A 171 0.39 18.51 -43.61
CA GLN A 171 0.68 18.52 -45.04
C GLN A 171 1.73 17.45 -45.37
N SER A 172 1.52 16.75 -46.49
CA SER A 172 2.47 15.75 -47.00
C SER A 172 3.83 16.42 -47.24
N ALA A 173 4.86 15.94 -46.56
CA ALA A 173 6.23 16.44 -46.68
C ALA A 173 7.08 15.49 -47.51
N GLN A 174 7.69 14.48 -46.88
CA GLN A 174 8.56 13.50 -47.53
C GLN A 174 7.99 12.09 -47.34
N PRO A 175 8.19 11.16 -48.30
CA PRO A 175 7.89 9.75 -48.08
C PRO A 175 8.73 9.18 -46.93
N ILE A 176 8.09 8.43 -46.04
CA ILE A 176 8.74 7.72 -44.93
C ILE A 176 8.34 6.25 -44.95
N ARG A 177 9.11 5.39 -44.26
CA ARG A 177 8.69 4.01 -44.01
C ARG A 177 7.64 3.99 -42.92
N TRP A 178 6.59 3.19 -43.09
CA TRP A 178 5.58 2.94 -42.05
C TRP A 178 6.22 2.48 -40.73
N GLY A 179 7.20 1.56 -40.82
CA GLY A 179 7.96 1.12 -39.65
C GLY A 179 8.71 2.25 -38.94
N HIS A 180 9.17 3.28 -39.67
CA HIS A 180 9.83 4.44 -39.06
C HIS A 180 8.85 5.27 -38.23
N TRP A 181 7.62 5.48 -38.72
CA TRP A 181 6.55 6.14 -37.98
C TRP A 181 6.14 5.34 -36.73
N LEU A 182 5.95 4.02 -36.87
CA LEU A 182 5.59 3.15 -35.76
C LEU A 182 6.66 3.14 -34.65
N LEU A 183 7.93 3.09 -35.04
CA LEU A 183 9.06 3.15 -34.09
C LEU A 183 9.20 4.51 -33.42
N ALA A 184 8.79 5.61 -34.06
CA ALA A 184 8.80 6.92 -33.42
C ALA A 184 7.93 6.93 -32.13
N HIS A 185 6.76 6.29 -32.18
CA HIS A 185 5.92 6.08 -30.99
C HIS A 185 6.56 5.11 -30.00
N ALA A 186 7.14 4.00 -30.48
CA ALA A 186 7.82 3.01 -29.63
C ALA A 186 8.97 3.63 -28.81
N TRP A 187 9.72 4.58 -29.39
CA TRP A 187 10.76 5.32 -28.67
C TRP A 187 10.20 6.23 -27.58
N SER A 188 8.99 6.78 -27.76
CA SER A 188 8.31 7.52 -26.68
C SER A 188 7.94 6.61 -25.53
N TRP A 189 7.32 5.47 -25.83
CA TRP A 189 6.95 4.47 -24.83
C TRP A 189 8.15 3.89 -24.09
N LYS A 190 9.30 3.71 -24.77
CA LYS A 190 10.53 3.28 -24.10
C LYS A 190 10.94 4.27 -22.99
N ARG A 191 10.86 5.58 -23.24
CA ARG A 191 11.15 6.60 -22.23
C ARG A 191 10.12 6.58 -21.10
N ASP A 192 8.87 6.27 -21.40
CA ASP A 192 7.84 6.10 -20.37
C ASP A 192 8.11 4.89 -19.48
N ALA A 193 8.59 3.77 -20.06
CA ALA A 193 9.03 2.60 -19.30
C ALA A 193 10.21 2.91 -18.37
N GLU A 194 11.20 3.67 -18.85
CA GLU A 194 12.33 4.13 -18.02
C GLU A 194 11.87 5.00 -16.86
N ARG A 195 10.87 5.88 -17.07
CA ARG A 195 10.31 6.72 -15.99
C ARG A 195 9.61 5.89 -14.92
N LEU A 196 8.90 4.82 -15.31
CA LEU A 196 8.27 3.89 -14.37
C LEU A 196 9.32 3.17 -13.53
N GLU A 197 10.39 2.67 -14.14
CA GLU A 197 11.49 2.01 -13.43
C GLU A 197 12.16 2.97 -12.42
N GLN A 198 12.41 4.21 -12.83
CA GLN A 198 12.99 5.24 -11.97
C GLN A 198 12.04 5.64 -10.82
N ALA A 199 10.72 5.69 -11.06
CA ALA A 199 9.74 5.97 -10.03
C ALA A 199 9.69 4.86 -8.99
N ALA A 200 9.65 3.59 -9.42
CA ALA A 200 9.68 2.43 -8.53
C ALA A 200 10.95 2.42 -7.66
N ALA A 201 12.11 2.73 -8.24
CA ALA A 201 13.37 2.79 -7.51
C ALA A 201 13.36 3.86 -6.40
N ARG A 202 12.80 5.05 -6.66
CA ARG A 202 12.70 6.13 -5.66
C ARG A 202 11.71 5.84 -4.54
N MET A 203 10.66 5.08 -4.83
CA MET A 203 9.70 4.63 -3.81
C MET A 203 10.24 3.48 -2.96
N ASN A 204 11.42 2.94 -3.27
CA ASN A 204 11.94 1.73 -2.64
C ASN A 204 12.68 1.95 -1.30
N GLU A 205 12.13 2.81 -0.45
CA GLU A 205 12.57 3.01 0.93
C GLU A 205 11.39 2.81 1.88
N CYS A 206 11.58 2.10 2.98
CA CYS A 206 10.51 1.70 3.90
C CYS A 206 10.19 2.81 4.92
N PRO A 207 8.96 3.34 4.95
CA PRO A 207 8.54 4.30 5.97
C PRO A 207 8.04 3.63 7.26
N LEU A 208 7.76 2.32 7.24
CA LEU A 208 7.23 1.60 8.39
C LEU A 208 8.20 1.67 9.58
N GLY A 209 7.67 1.98 10.77
CA GLY A 209 8.45 2.25 11.96
C GLY A 209 8.76 3.72 12.21
N CYS A 210 8.29 4.64 11.36
CA CYS A 210 8.31 6.07 11.61
C CYS A 210 7.22 6.52 12.61
N GLY A 211 6.25 5.65 12.92
CA GLY A 211 5.14 5.97 13.80
C GLY A 211 4.35 7.17 13.28
N ALA A 212 3.78 7.96 14.20
CA ALA A 212 2.96 9.10 13.78
C ALA A 212 3.78 10.23 13.16
N LEU A 213 5.02 10.43 13.65
CA LEU A 213 5.96 11.46 13.16
C LEU A 213 7.36 11.36 13.78
N ALA A 214 7.51 10.70 14.95
CA ALA A 214 8.72 10.78 15.78
C ALA A 214 9.48 9.44 15.92
N GLY A 215 9.14 8.45 15.11
CA GLY A 215 9.69 7.11 15.18
C GLY A 215 8.92 6.17 16.11
N ASN A 216 9.23 4.88 15.99
CA ASN A 216 8.70 3.83 16.85
C ASN A 216 9.40 3.82 18.23
N PRO A 217 8.65 3.75 19.34
CA PRO A 217 9.22 3.85 20.69
C PRO A 217 9.75 2.53 21.26
N PHE A 218 9.60 1.41 20.55
CA PHE A 218 9.94 0.07 21.05
C PHE A 218 11.28 -0.48 20.53
N GLY A 219 12.08 0.35 19.85
CA GLY A 219 13.42 -0.04 19.41
C GLY A 219 13.41 -1.17 18.37
N ILE A 220 12.41 -1.19 17.50
CA ILE A 220 12.29 -2.18 16.41
C ILE A 220 13.47 -2.10 15.42
N ASP A 221 13.82 -3.25 14.82
CA ASP A 221 14.82 -3.30 13.75
C ASP A 221 14.20 -2.91 12.41
N ARG A 222 14.40 -1.66 12.01
CA ARG A 222 13.86 -1.11 10.75
C ARG A 222 14.60 -1.60 9.51
N GLU A 223 15.85 -2.05 9.63
CA GLU A 223 16.58 -2.63 8.50
C GLU A 223 15.98 -4.00 8.17
N ALA A 224 15.84 -4.86 9.18
CA ALA A 224 15.20 -6.17 9.02
C ALA A 224 13.74 -6.05 8.54
N LEU A 225 12.99 -5.06 9.04
CA LEU A 225 11.63 -4.78 8.58
C LEU A 225 11.60 -4.37 7.09
N SER A 226 12.54 -3.50 6.67
CA SER A 226 12.65 -3.07 5.28
C SER A 226 12.94 -4.25 4.35
N ASP A 227 13.89 -5.09 4.72
CA ASP A 227 14.27 -6.29 3.97
C ASP A 227 13.10 -7.27 3.82
N SER A 228 12.34 -7.50 4.89
CA SER A 228 11.18 -8.41 4.88
C SER A 228 10.07 -7.99 3.92
N LEU A 229 9.98 -6.69 3.63
CA LEU A 229 9.02 -6.09 2.69
C LEU A 229 9.64 -5.80 1.32
N GLY A 230 10.87 -6.24 1.09
CA GLY A 230 11.60 -6.04 -0.16
C GLY A 230 11.90 -4.58 -0.48
N PHE A 231 11.98 -3.71 0.54
CA PHE A 231 12.53 -2.36 0.40
C PHE A 231 14.07 -2.40 0.40
N THR A 232 14.72 -1.37 -0.16
CA THR A 232 16.20 -1.31 -0.15
C THR A 232 16.77 -0.97 1.22
N ARG A 233 16.04 -0.15 2.00
CA ARG A 233 16.45 0.42 3.29
C ARG A 233 15.29 1.16 3.95
N PRO A 234 15.35 1.49 5.24
CA PRO A 234 14.41 2.42 5.86
C PRO A 234 14.61 3.86 5.38
N VAL A 235 13.55 4.65 5.41
CA VAL A 235 13.68 6.12 5.26
C VAL A 235 14.48 6.70 6.42
N HIS A 236 15.25 7.75 6.13
CA HIS A 236 16.21 8.34 7.06
C HIS A 236 15.58 9.30 8.10
N ASN A 237 14.40 9.84 7.84
CA ASN A 237 13.72 10.79 8.71
C ASN A 237 12.25 10.39 8.84
N SER A 238 11.67 10.48 10.05
CA SER A 238 10.29 10.09 10.31
C SER A 238 9.24 11.16 10.00
N ILE A 239 9.67 12.40 9.75
CA ILE A 239 8.81 13.53 9.40
C ILE A 239 8.70 13.71 7.87
N ASP A 240 9.76 13.35 7.14
CA ASP A 240 9.80 13.35 5.66
C ASP A 240 8.89 12.26 5.06
#